data_AF-A0A7K7WYX7-F1
#
_entry.id   AF-A0A7K7WYX7-F1
#
_cell.length_a   1.000
_cell.length_b   1.000
_cell.length_c   1.000
_cell.angle_alpha   90.00
_cell.angle_beta   90.00
_cell.angle_gamma   90.00
#
_symmetry.space_group_name_H-M   'P 1'
#
loop_
_entity.id
_entity.type
_entity.pdbx_description
1 polymer ?
#
loop_
_entity_poly.entity_id
_entity_poly.type
_entity_poly.pdbx_seq_one_letter_code
_entity_poly.pdbx_strand_id
1 'polypeptide(L)'
;GTNCSPDLLFFLCAMYAPICTIDFQHEPIKPCKSVCERARAGCEPVLVRYSHAWPDSLACDELPVYDRGVCISPEAIVTAEGADFPMDSNNGNCRGAGIDRCKCKPVKATQKTYLRNNYNYVIRAKVKEVKTKCHDVTAVVEVKEILKSSLVNIPKDTVNLHTNSGCLCPQLSANEEYIIMGYEDEERSR
;
A
#
# COMPACT_ATOMS: atom_id res chain seq x y z
N GLY A 1 5.31 -28.11 1.03
CA GLY A 1 5.02 -27.76 -0.37
C GLY A 1 6.15 -28.25 -1.25
N THR A 2 5.88 -28.55 -2.52
CA THR A 2 6.86 -29.11 -3.48
C THR A 2 7.94 -28.11 -3.94
N ASN A 3 7.75 -26.81 -3.67
CA ASN A 3 8.67 -25.70 -3.95
C ASN A 3 9.37 -25.80 -5.32
N CYS A 4 8.60 -26.17 -6.34
CA CYS A 4 9.07 -26.51 -7.67
C CYS A 4 9.53 -25.32 -8.51
N SER A 5 9.10 -24.11 -8.14
CA SER A 5 9.57 -22.86 -8.74
C SER A 5 9.48 -21.74 -7.71
N PRO A 6 10.51 -20.86 -7.60
CA PRO A 6 10.45 -19.68 -6.74
C PRO A 6 9.40 -18.67 -7.22
N ASP A 7 9.05 -18.68 -8.51
CA ASP A 7 8.09 -17.76 -9.12
C ASP A 7 6.63 -18.21 -8.96
N LEU A 8 6.38 -19.46 -8.56
CA LEU A 8 5.03 -20.04 -8.55
C LEU A 8 4.07 -19.26 -7.65
N LEU A 9 4.50 -18.90 -6.44
CA LEU A 9 3.66 -18.18 -5.48
C LEU A 9 3.26 -16.81 -6.04
N PHE A 10 4.24 -16.04 -6.51
CA PHE A 10 4.00 -14.74 -7.12
C PHE A 10 3.06 -14.85 -8.32
N PHE A 11 3.31 -15.81 -9.22
CA PHE A 11 2.49 -16.04 -10.40
C PHE A 11 1.03 -16.35 -10.05
N LEU A 12 0.80 -17.28 -9.12
CA LEU A 12 -0.57 -17.64 -8.71
C LEU A 12 -1.28 -16.48 -8.02
N CYS A 13 -0.59 -15.72 -7.15
CA CYS A 13 -1.15 -14.53 -6.54
C CYS A 13 -1.51 -13.48 -7.60
N ALA A 14 -0.63 -13.23 -8.57
CA ALA A 14 -0.89 -12.28 -9.65
C ALA A 14 -2.09 -12.68 -10.54
N MET A 15 -2.34 -13.98 -10.72
CA MET A 15 -3.48 -14.49 -11.52
C MET A 15 -4.80 -14.47 -10.74
N TYR A 16 -4.80 -14.91 -9.47
CA TYR A 16 -6.03 -15.09 -8.68
C TYR A 16 -6.39 -13.86 -7.82
N ALA A 17 -5.40 -13.04 -7.46
CA ALA A 17 -5.56 -11.86 -6.62
C ALA A 17 -4.73 -10.68 -7.19
N PRO A 18 -5.10 -10.18 -8.39
CA PRO A 18 -4.33 -9.16 -9.08
C PRO A 18 -4.30 -7.83 -8.32
N ILE A 19 -3.28 -7.03 -8.58
CA ILE A 19 -3.11 -5.71 -7.96
C ILE A 19 -4.24 -4.78 -8.45
N CYS A 20 -4.91 -4.12 -7.51
CA CYS A 20 -5.95 -3.14 -7.81
C CYS A 20 -5.31 -1.74 -7.90
N THR A 21 -5.43 -1.12 -9.07
CA THR A 21 -5.00 0.27 -9.31
C THR A 21 -6.10 1.02 -10.07
N ILE A 22 -6.13 2.34 -9.94
CA ILE A 22 -7.22 3.18 -10.48
C ILE A 22 -7.30 3.06 -12.01
N ASP A 23 -6.15 2.91 -12.68
CA ASP A 23 -6.06 2.81 -14.14
C ASP A 23 -6.45 1.43 -14.71
N PHE A 24 -6.48 0.39 -13.87
CA PHE A 24 -6.66 -1.01 -14.29
C PHE A 24 -7.89 -1.68 -13.63
N GLN A 25 -8.97 -0.91 -13.41
CA GLN A 25 -10.18 -1.41 -12.74
C GLN A 25 -10.96 -2.47 -13.54
N HIS A 26 -10.95 -2.39 -14.88
CA HIS A 26 -11.69 -3.30 -15.75
C HIS A 26 -10.86 -4.46 -16.26
N GLU A 27 -9.56 -4.25 -16.46
CA GLU A 27 -8.61 -5.27 -16.87
C GLU A 27 -7.37 -5.19 -15.97
N PRO A 28 -7.28 -6.05 -14.93
CA PRO A 28 -6.16 -6.02 -14.00
C PRO A 28 -4.83 -6.34 -14.70
N ILE A 29 -3.75 -5.76 -14.18
CA ILE A 29 -2.41 -6.00 -14.72
C ILE A 29 -2.05 -7.49 -14.55
N LYS A 30 -1.78 -8.17 -15.65
CA LYS A 30 -1.42 -9.59 -15.68
C LYS A 30 0.08 -9.80 -15.36
N PRO A 31 0.48 -10.98 -14.86
CA PRO A 31 1.89 -11.33 -14.76
C PRO A 31 2.53 -11.41 -16.14
N CYS A 32 3.82 -11.08 -16.23
CA CYS A 32 4.57 -11.22 -17.47
C CYS A 32 4.66 -12.69 -17.91
N LYS A 33 4.60 -12.92 -19.23
CA LYS A 33 4.74 -14.26 -19.84
C LYS A 33 5.96 -15.03 -19.32
N SER A 34 7.10 -14.36 -19.18
CA SER A 34 8.34 -14.94 -18.67
C SER A 34 8.22 -15.53 -17.26
N VAL A 35 7.40 -14.93 -16.39
CA VAL A 35 7.15 -15.41 -15.03
C VAL A 35 6.32 -16.69 -15.05
N CYS A 36 5.28 -16.72 -15.90
CA CYS A 36 4.48 -17.93 -16.11
C CYS A 36 5.32 -19.07 -16.64
N GLU A 37 6.17 -18.83 -17.64
CA GLU A 37 7.04 -19.86 -18.23
C GLU A 37 8.00 -20.46 -17.20
N ARG A 38 8.60 -19.64 -16.32
CA ARG A 38 9.44 -20.14 -15.21
C ARG A 38 8.65 -20.95 -14.18
N ALA A 39 7.43 -20.53 -13.84
CA ALA A 39 6.56 -21.26 -12.94
C ALA A 39 6.13 -22.61 -13.55
N ARG A 40 5.71 -22.60 -14.82
CA ARG A 40 5.30 -23.78 -15.58
C ARG A 40 6.44 -24.77 -15.74
N ALA A 41 7.61 -24.32 -16.17
CA ALA A 41 8.77 -25.20 -16.38
C ALA A 41 9.17 -25.97 -15.11
N GLY A 42 9.09 -25.33 -13.94
CA GLY A 42 9.37 -25.99 -12.66
C GLY A 42 8.26 -26.92 -12.19
N CYS A 43 7.00 -26.51 -12.36
CA CYS A 43 5.86 -27.13 -11.65
C CYS A 43 4.95 -28.01 -12.52
N GLU A 44 4.94 -27.85 -13.84
CA GLU A 44 4.21 -28.74 -14.75
C GLU A 44 4.68 -30.20 -14.65
N PRO A 45 5.98 -30.52 -14.58
CA PRO A 45 6.43 -31.91 -14.37
C PRO A 45 5.91 -32.51 -13.06
N VAL A 46 5.75 -31.67 -12.03
CA VAL A 46 5.18 -32.09 -10.74
C VAL A 46 3.69 -32.38 -10.89
N LEU A 47 2.93 -31.52 -11.57
CA LEU A 47 1.51 -31.76 -11.86
C LEU A 47 1.30 -33.06 -12.64
N VAL A 48 2.10 -33.28 -13.69
CA VAL A 48 2.03 -34.49 -14.53
C VAL A 48 2.29 -35.75 -13.71
N ARG A 49 3.22 -35.71 -12.76
CA ARG A 49 3.48 -36.83 -11.83
C ARG A 49 2.25 -37.19 -10.99
N TYR A 50 1.39 -36.22 -10.69
CA TYR A 50 0.12 -36.42 -10.00
C TYR A 50 -1.08 -36.55 -10.96
N SER A 51 -0.85 -36.83 -12.25
CA SER A 51 -1.88 -36.97 -13.29
C SER A 51 -2.72 -35.70 -13.52
N HIS A 52 -2.13 -34.53 -13.29
CA HIS A 52 -2.69 -33.23 -13.63
C HIS A 52 -1.89 -32.57 -14.75
N ALA A 53 -2.57 -31.80 -15.61
CA ALA A 53 -1.92 -30.96 -16.61
C ALA A 53 -1.81 -29.52 -16.10
N TRP A 54 -0.93 -28.73 -16.73
CA TRP A 54 -0.97 -27.28 -16.56
C TRP A 54 -2.31 -26.76 -17.10
N PRO A 55 -3.12 -26.05 -16.30
CA PRO A 55 -4.48 -25.69 -16.68
C PRO A 55 -4.51 -24.58 -17.73
N ASP A 56 -5.51 -24.61 -18.62
CA ASP A 56 -5.67 -23.63 -19.69
C ASP A 56 -5.87 -22.20 -19.16
N SER A 57 -6.50 -22.05 -17.99
CA SER A 57 -6.64 -20.74 -17.31
C SER A 57 -5.31 -20.12 -16.87
N LEU A 58 -4.23 -20.90 -16.86
CA LEU A 58 -2.86 -20.45 -16.57
C LEU A 58 -1.97 -20.55 -17.81
N ALA A 59 -2.52 -20.67 -19.02
CA ALA A 59 -1.75 -20.75 -20.25
C ALA A 59 -0.89 -19.49 -20.44
N CYS A 60 0.43 -19.68 -20.58
CA CYS A 60 1.36 -18.56 -20.70
C CYS A 60 1.24 -17.79 -22.03
N ASP A 61 0.59 -18.37 -23.04
CA ASP A 61 0.50 -17.77 -24.38
C ASP A 61 -0.43 -16.54 -24.45
N GLU A 62 -1.37 -16.43 -23.51
CA GLU A 62 -2.29 -15.30 -23.40
C GLU A 62 -1.75 -14.14 -22.56
N LEU A 63 -0.53 -14.29 -22.02
CA LEU A 63 0.09 -13.30 -21.16
C LEU A 63 0.96 -12.29 -21.94
N PRO A 64 0.98 -11.02 -21.52
CA PRO A 64 1.79 -9.98 -22.14
C PRO A 64 3.30 -10.24 -21.99
N VAL A 65 4.04 -9.83 -23.02
CA VAL A 65 5.51 -9.74 -22.99
C VAL A 65 5.88 -8.30 -22.62
N TYR A 66 6.89 -8.12 -21.76
CA TYR A 66 7.30 -6.82 -21.20
C TYR A 66 7.52 -5.73 -22.28
N ASP A 67 8.09 -6.10 -23.44
CA ASP A 67 8.35 -5.14 -24.53
C ASP A 67 7.11 -4.76 -25.36
N ARG A 68 5.95 -5.38 -25.10
CA ARG A 68 4.70 -5.22 -25.88
C ARG A 68 3.48 -4.86 -25.04
N GLY A 69 3.61 -4.67 -23.73
CA GLY A 69 2.51 -4.30 -22.84
C GLY A 69 2.93 -4.14 -21.38
N VAL A 70 2.00 -3.67 -20.54
CA VAL A 70 2.21 -3.54 -19.09
C VAL A 70 1.98 -4.88 -18.41
N CYS A 71 2.99 -5.40 -17.71
CA CYS A 71 2.91 -6.65 -16.97
C CYS A 71 3.78 -6.61 -15.71
N ILE A 72 3.47 -7.46 -14.73
CA ILE A 72 4.22 -7.50 -13.46
C ILE A 72 5.16 -8.69 -13.37
N SER A 73 6.34 -8.45 -12.79
CA SER A 73 7.36 -9.45 -12.48
C SER A 73 7.83 -9.31 -11.03
N PRO A 74 8.34 -10.37 -10.40
CA PRO A 74 8.74 -10.34 -8.98
C PRO A 74 9.87 -9.33 -8.71
N GLU A 75 10.70 -9.01 -9.70
CA GLU A 75 11.78 -8.03 -9.59
C GLU A 75 11.27 -6.58 -9.47
N ALA A 76 10.01 -6.31 -9.84
CA ALA A 76 9.37 -5.02 -9.63
C ALA A 76 8.95 -4.81 -8.16
N ILE A 77 8.91 -5.88 -7.36
CA ILE A 77 8.79 -5.78 -5.90
C ILE A 77 10.20 -5.48 -5.40
N VAL A 78 10.44 -4.24 -4.96
CA VAL A 78 11.64 -3.91 -4.22
C VAL A 78 11.63 -4.77 -2.96
N THR A 79 12.35 -5.89 -2.98
CA THR A 79 12.71 -6.60 -1.76
C THR A 79 13.62 -5.64 -1.02
N ALA A 80 13.01 -4.87 -0.11
CA ALA A 80 13.75 -4.15 0.89
C ALA A 80 14.41 -5.21 1.77
N GLU A 81 15.58 -5.69 1.38
CA GLU A 81 16.46 -6.52 2.23
C GLU A 81 16.93 -5.76 3.50
N GLY A 82 16.24 -4.69 3.88
CA GLY A 82 16.49 -3.88 5.08
C GLY A 82 15.25 -3.20 5.67
N ALA A 83 14.02 -3.68 5.43
CA ALA A 83 12.85 -3.21 6.16
C ALA A 83 12.06 -4.39 6.77
N ASP A 84 11.95 -4.38 8.10
CA ASP A 84 11.16 -5.27 8.97
C ASP A 84 9.65 -5.32 8.60
N PHE A 85 9.30 -5.91 7.46
CA PHE A 85 7.92 -6.27 7.14
C PHE A 85 7.81 -7.79 6.98
N PRO A 86 7.56 -8.55 8.06
CA PRO A 86 7.24 -9.96 7.94
C PRO A 86 5.85 -10.09 7.30
N MET A 87 5.81 -10.50 6.04
CA MET A 87 4.57 -10.88 5.38
C MET A 87 4.32 -12.37 5.64
N ASP A 88 3.62 -12.67 6.75
CA ASP A 88 3.12 -14.02 7.01
C ASP A 88 1.83 -14.24 6.20
N SER A 89 1.96 -14.92 5.06
CA SER A 89 0.88 -15.23 4.09
C SER A 89 -0.20 -16.21 4.57
N ASN A 90 -0.45 -16.35 5.89
CA ASN A 90 -1.31 -17.43 6.39
C ASN A 90 -2.49 -17.03 7.28
N ASN A 91 -2.92 -15.77 7.26
CA ASN A 91 -4.26 -15.45 7.73
C ASN A 91 -4.69 -14.11 7.12
N GLY A 92 -5.90 -14.03 6.56
CA GLY A 92 -6.58 -12.78 6.20
C GLY A 92 -6.98 -11.95 7.43
N ASN A 93 -6.11 -11.93 8.43
CA ASN A 93 -6.25 -11.25 9.68
C ASN A 93 -4.97 -10.42 9.81
N CYS A 94 -5.06 -9.11 9.60
CA CYS A 94 -3.98 -8.18 9.91
C CYS A 94 -3.66 -8.32 11.40
N ARG A 95 -2.80 -9.28 11.76
CA ARG A 95 -2.31 -9.46 13.12
C ARG A 95 -1.52 -8.20 13.41
N GLY A 96 -2.10 -7.38 14.27
CA GLY A 96 -1.82 -5.98 14.36
C GLY A 96 -0.33 -5.68 14.42
N ALA A 97 0.11 -4.79 13.53
CA ALA A 97 0.96 -3.72 14.01
C ALA A 97 0.12 -2.94 15.03
N GLY A 98 0.10 -3.43 16.27
CA GLY A 98 -0.35 -2.62 17.38
C GLY A 98 0.40 -1.29 17.29
N ILE A 99 -0.30 -0.21 17.60
CA ILE A 99 0.25 1.11 17.90
C ILE A 99 1.58 1.01 18.70
N ASP A 100 1.72 -0.04 19.50
CA ASP A 100 2.83 -0.41 20.37
C ASP A 100 4.20 -0.62 19.71
N ARG A 101 4.32 -0.79 18.38
CA ARG A 101 5.63 -0.91 17.69
C ARG A 101 6.10 0.36 16.98
N CYS A 102 5.32 1.44 17.00
CA CYS A 102 5.72 2.69 16.34
C CYS A 102 6.81 3.42 17.13
N LYS A 103 8.05 3.40 16.64
CA LYS A 103 9.16 4.20 17.18
C LYS A 103 9.14 5.60 16.56
N CYS A 104 8.32 6.48 17.11
CA CYS A 104 8.26 7.87 16.66
C CYS A 104 9.52 8.63 17.10
N LYS A 105 10.26 9.21 16.14
CA LYS A 105 11.33 10.17 16.48
C LYS A 105 10.67 11.47 16.96
N PRO A 106 11.03 12.00 18.14
CA PRO A 106 10.46 13.26 18.61
C PRO A 106 10.91 14.40 17.69
N VAL A 107 9.95 15.03 17.01
CA VAL A 107 10.20 16.23 16.21
C VAL A 107 9.98 17.45 17.08
N LYS A 108 10.99 18.33 17.17
CA LYS A 108 10.82 19.61 17.86
C LYS A 108 9.98 20.55 16.99
N ALA A 109 8.81 20.95 17.50
CA ALA A 109 7.94 21.96 16.91
C ALA A 109 8.56 23.35 17.07
N THR A 110 9.51 23.69 16.19
CA THR A 110 10.15 25.02 16.13
C THR A 110 9.77 25.73 14.85
N GLN A 111 9.77 27.07 14.86
CA GLN A 111 9.51 27.88 13.66
C GLN A 111 10.49 27.54 12.52
N LYS A 112 11.75 27.22 12.85
CA LYS A 112 12.75 26.77 11.87
C LYS A 112 12.36 25.44 11.21
N THR A 113 11.83 24.49 11.98
CA THR A 113 11.32 23.21 11.45
C THR A 113 10.15 23.45 10.50
N TYR A 114 9.22 24.32 10.90
CA TYR A 114 8.04 24.68 10.10
C TYR A 114 8.41 25.29 8.75
N LEU A 115 9.28 26.30 8.75
CA LEU A 115 9.72 26.98 7.53
C LEU A 115 10.51 26.06 6.59
N ARG A 116 11.30 25.14 7.14
CA ARG A 116 12.11 24.21 6.34
C ARG A 116 11.26 23.18 5.61
N ASN A 117 10.18 22.69 6.23
CA ASN A 117 9.41 21.58 5.70
C ASN A 117 8.37 22.01 4.65
N ASN A 118 8.08 23.31 4.52
CA ASN A 118 7.20 23.85 3.47
C ASN A 118 5.84 23.13 3.33
N TYR A 119 5.15 22.89 4.43
CA TYR A 119 3.82 22.27 4.44
C TYR A 119 2.81 23.05 3.60
N ASN A 120 1.97 22.35 2.83
CA ASN A 120 0.91 22.98 2.02
C ASN A 120 -0.21 23.53 2.91
N TYR A 121 -0.59 22.77 3.94
CA TYR A 121 -1.66 23.17 4.86
C TYR A 121 -1.25 23.07 6.33
N VAL A 122 -1.91 23.89 7.14
CA VAL A 122 -1.84 23.90 8.60
C VAL A 122 -3.23 24.13 9.15
N ILE A 123 -3.73 23.19 9.95
CA ILE A 123 -5.06 23.25 10.54
C ILE A 123 -5.00 23.02 12.04
N ARG A 124 -5.90 23.66 12.78
CA ARG A 124 -6.24 23.29 14.15
C ARG A 124 -7.48 22.42 14.10
N ALA A 125 -7.35 21.18 14.53
CA ALA A 125 -8.42 20.20 14.43
C ALA A 125 -8.54 19.35 15.69
N LYS A 126 -9.75 18.91 15.99
CA LYS A 126 -10.04 17.98 17.09
C LYS A 126 -10.14 16.56 16.54
N VAL A 127 -9.38 15.62 17.09
CA VAL A 127 -9.42 14.23 16.64
C VAL A 127 -10.70 13.59 17.15
N LYS A 128 -11.56 13.11 16.24
CA LYS A 128 -12.77 12.36 16.60
C LYS A 128 -12.42 10.90 16.84
N GLU A 129 -11.73 10.30 15.88
CA GLU A 129 -11.36 8.89 15.92
C GLU A 129 -10.15 8.63 15.01
N VAL A 130 -9.38 7.60 15.34
CA VAL A 130 -8.29 7.09 14.52
C VAL A 130 -8.71 5.71 14.02
N LYS A 131 -8.84 5.58 12.70
CA LYS A 131 -9.17 4.32 12.03
C LYS A 131 -7.90 3.70 11.48
N THR A 132 -7.59 2.50 11.94
CA THR A 132 -6.51 1.69 11.39
C THR A 132 -7.13 0.57 10.57
N LYS A 133 -6.87 0.56 9.26
CA LYS A 133 -7.24 -0.55 8.37
C LYS A 133 -5.97 -1.03 7.69
N CYS A 134 -5.44 -2.17 8.12
CA CYS A 134 -4.15 -2.68 7.63
C CYS A 134 -3.01 -1.67 7.88
N HIS A 135 -2.10 -1.51 6.91
CA HIS A 135 -1.02 -0.53 6.91
C HIS A 135 -1.49 0.92 6.63
N ASP A 136 -2.79 1.14 6.42
CA ASP A 136 -3.37 2.47 6.24
C ASP A 136 -3.96 2.97 7.56
N VAL A 137 -3.46 4.11 8.03
CA VAL A 137 -4.06 4.82 9.16
C VAL A 137 -4.74 6.08 8.65
N THR A 138 -5.98 6.29 9.10
CA THR A 138 -6.78 7.45 8.78
C THR A 138 -7.22 8.12 10.08
N ALA A 139 -6.85 9.39 10.26
CA ALA A 139 -7.34 10.19 11.38
C ALA A 139 -8.57 10.98 10.93
N VAL A 140 -9.70 10.75 11.59
CA VAL A 140 -10.94 11.51 11.39
C VAL A 140 -10.89 12.70 12.34
N VAL A 141 -10.87 13.91 11.78
CA VAL A 141 -10.70 15.14 12.56
C VAL A 141 -11.77 16.16 12.23
N GLU A 142 -12.16 16.96 13.22
CA GLU A 142 -13.02 18.12 13.08
C GLU A 142 -12.19 19.37 12.92
N VAL A 143 -12.23 20.01 11.75
CA VAL A 143 -11.45 21.23 11.50
C VAL A 143 -12.10 22.42 12.19
N LYS A 144 -11.37 23.02 13.15
CA LYS A 144 -11.82 24.23 13.85
C LYS A 144 -11.30 25.49 13.18
N GLU A 145 -10.03 25.46 12.77
CA GLU A 145 -9.35 26.61 12.21
C GLU A 145 -8.37 26.18 11.12
N ILE A 146 -8.25 27.00 10.08
CA ILE A 146 -7.31 26.79 8.98
C ILE A 146 -6.32 27.95 9.07
N LEU A 147 -5.07 27.63 9.44
CA LEU A 147 -4.00 28.60 9.61
C LEU A 147 -3.24 28.84 8.30
N LYS A 148 -3.18 27.82 7.44
CA LYS A 148 -2.60 27.88 6.09
C LYS A 148 -3.29 26.83 5.21
N SER A 149 -3.55 27.18 3.96
CA SER A 149 -3.99 26.27 2.91
C SER A 149 -3.45 26.77 1.57
N SER A 150 -3.17 25.86 0.63
CA SER A 150 -2.63 26.21 -0.68
C SER A 150 -3.71 26.14 -1.75
N LEU A 151 -3.88 24.98 -2.40
CA LEU A 151 -4.76 24.78 -3.56
C LEU A 151 -6.06 24.09 -3.18
N VAL A 152 -6.02 23.22 -2.16
CA VAL A 152 -7.19 22.44 -1.71
C VAL A 152 -8.05 23.27 -0.75
N ASN A 153 -9.36 23.33 -1.03
CA ASN A 153 -10.34 23.93 -0.13
C ASN A 153 -10.64 22.96 1.02
N ILE A 154 -10.07 23.23 2.19
CA ILE A 154 -10.30 22.43 3.40
C ILE A 154 -11.57 22.97 4.08
N PRO A 155 -12.67 22.20 4.17
CA PRO A 155 -13.88 22.66 4.85
C PRO A 155 -13.68 22.70 6.37
N LYS A 156 -14.38 23.63 7.04
CA LYS A 156 -14.52 23.64 8.51
C LYS A 156 -15.54 22.60 8.97
N ASP A 157 -15.27 21.34 8.64
CA ASP A 157 -16.10 20.18 8.96
C ASP A 157 -15.20 18.99 9.29
N THR A 158 -15.80 17.80 9.34
CA THR A 158 -15.15 16.53 9.58
C THR A 158 -14.42 16.10 8.32
N VAL A 159 -13.09 15.98 8.41
CA VAL A 159 -12.22 15.56 7.31
C VAL A 159 -11.43 14.31 7.70
N ASN A 160 -11.10 13.50 6.69
CA ASN A 160 -10.26 12.32 6.85
C ASN A 160 -8.84 12.67 6.43
N LEU A 161 -7.90 12.52 7.34
CA LEU A 161 -6.47 12.69 7.08
C LEU A 161 -5.81 11.33 6.88
N HIS A 162 -5.20 11.15 5.72
CA HIS A 162 -4.51 9.92 5.35
C HIS A 162 -3.03 10.03 5.70
N THR A 163 -2.44 8.97 6.26
CA THR A 163 -0.98 8.83 6.39
C THR A 163 -0.49 7.76 5.43
N ASN A 164 0.64 8.02 4.77
CA ASN A 164 1.33 7.08 3.90
C ASN A 164 2.17 6.04 4.67
N SER A 165 1.92 5.91 5.97
CA SER A 165 2.60 4.96 6.84
C SER A 165 1.61 4.32 7.79
N GLY A 166 1.84 3.05 8.13
CA GLY A 166 1.07 2.32 9.12
C GLY A 166 1.21 2.82 10.57
N CYS A 167 1.92 3.93 10.78
CA CYS A 167 2.15 4.54 12.08
C CYS A 167 1.72 6.01 12.07
N LEU A 168 0.75 6.37 12.92
CA LEU A 168 0.51 7.77 13.26
C LEU A 168 1.53 8.23 14.30
N CYS A 169 2.43 9.12 13.89
CA CYS A 169 3.43 9.72 14.74
C CYS A 169 3.31 11.25 14.69
N PRO A 170 3.15 11.94 15.84
CA PRO A 170 2.94 11.38 17.18
C PRO A 170 1.59 10.68 17.33
N GLN A 171 1.44 9.88 18.38
CA GLN A 171 0.16 9.24 18.71
C GLN A 171 -0.91 10.30 18.93
N LEU A 172 -2.05 10.16 18.25
CA LEU A 172 -3.18 11.08 18.35
C LEU A 172 -4.25 10.47 19.25
N SER A 173 -4.58 11.16 20.33
CA SER A 173 -5.67 10.78 21.23
C SER A 173 -7.01 11.29 20.71
N ALA A 174 -8.04 10.45 20.78
CA ALA A 174 -9.40 10.88 20.50
C ALA A 174 -9.82 11.98 21.49
N ASN A 175 -10.65 12.91 21.02
CA ASN A 175 -11.18 14.05 21.76
C ASN A 175 -10.16 15.15 22.12
N GLU A 176 -8.90 15.03 21.70
CA GLU A 176 -7.86 16.06 21.86
C GLU A 176 -7.74 16.97 20.63
N GLU A 177 -7.25 18.18 20.85
CA GLU A 177 -6.99 19.17 19.80
C GLU A 177 -5.51 19.21 19.43
N TYR A 178 -5.24 19.26 18.13
CA TYR A 178 -3.89 19.31 17.60
C TYR A 178 -3.76 20.39 16.52
N ILE A 179 -2.53 20.89 16.37
CA ILE A 179 -2.10 21.58 15.17
C ILE A 179 -1.53 20.53 14.22
N ILE A 180 -2.17 20.35 13.07
CA ILE A 180 -1.82 19.35 12.08
C ILE A 180 -1.28 20.06 10.85
N MET A 181 -0.11 19.61 10.39
CA MET A 181 0.61 20.17 9.26
C MET A 181 0.87 19.05 8.26
N GLY A 182 0.60 19.30 6.97
CA GLY A 182 0.73 18.27 5.96
C GLY A 182 0.88 18.81 4.54
N TYR A 183 0.90 17.88 3.61
CA TYR A 183 1.00 18.15 2.18
C TYR A 183 -0.32 17.80 1.50
N GLU A 184 -0.70 18.62 0.53
CA GLU A 184 -1.89 18.38 -0.27
C GLU A 184 -1.54 17.34 -1.35
N ASP A 185 -2.44 16.39 -1.60
CA ASP A 185 -2.30 15.45 -2.70
C ASP A 185 -2.84 16.10 -3.98
N GLU A 186 -1.96 16.30 -4.98
CA GLU A 186 -2.28 17.00 -6.21
C GLU A 186 -3.31 16.23 -7.08
N GLU A 187 -3.42 14.90 -6.97
CA GLU A 187 -4.35 14.13 -7.81
C GLU A 187 -5.83 14.30 -7.41
N ARG A 188 -6.10 14.67 -6.15
CA ARG A 188 -7.47 14.98 -5.66
C ARG A 188 -7.85 16.46 -5.81
N SER A 189 -7.01 17.27 -6.44
CA SER A 189 -7.20 18.72 -6.60
C SER A 189 -7.97 19.13 -7.88
N ARG A 190 -8.53 18.16 -8.62
CA ARG A 190 -9.37 18.40 -9.80
C ARG A 190 -10.84 18.08 -9.55
#